data_AF-A0A842R9Y0-F1
#
_entry.id   AF-A0A842R9Y0-F1
#
_cell.length_a   1.000
_cell.length_b   1.000
_cell.length_c   1.000
_cell.angle_alpha   90.00
_cell.angle_beta   90.00
_cell.angle_gamma   90.00
#
_symmetry.space_group_name_H-M   'P 1'
#
loop_
_entity.id
_entity.type
_entity.pdbx_description
1 polymer ?
#
loop_
_entity_poly.entity_id
_entity_poly.type
_entity_poly.pdbx_seq_one_letter_code
_entity_poly.pdbx_strand_id
1 'polypeptide(L)'
;MTREYARITSGRTGRFSSWDTTGRNDDAWNINPGETRVLADIKGPGAITHIWMTQRNHYRSVLLKITWDDMDHPSVLCPLGDFFCLGHEIVNSFQSQLFTSSTRLNNSFNQGCALNCYCYMPFKKRALVELINESDEIHRQYFYIDHEIYEDDTS
;
A
#
# COMPACT_ATOMS: atom_id res chain seq x y z
N MET A 1 9.64 -3.61 -28.91
CA MET A 1 8.62 -3.33 -27.88
C MET A 1 9.27 -2.41 -26.85
N THR A 2 9.55 -1.16 -27.24
CA THR A 2 10.52 -0.30 -26.51
C THR A 2 10.17 1.20 -26.59
N ARG A 3 8.93 1.53 -26.99
CA ARG A 3 8.55 2.90 -27.38
C ARG A 3 7.78 3.72 -26.35
N GLU A 4 7.33 3.15 -25.23
CA GLU A 4 6.50 3.90 -24.25
C GLU A 4 7.28 4.57 -23.12
N TYR A 5 8.42 4.03 -22.67
CA TYR A 5 9.19 4.60 -21.55
C TYR A 5 9.97 5.89 -21.86
N ALA A 6 10.14 6.22 -23.15
CA ALA A 6 10.92 7.39 -23.58
C ALA A 6 10.05 8.65 -23.82
N ARG A 7 8.75 8.57 -23.51
CA ARG A 7 7.82 9.69 -23.70
C ARG A 7 7.78 10.50 -22.41
N ILE A 8 8.08 11.80 -22.51
CA ILE A 8 7.84 12.74 -21.43
C ILE A 8 6.32 12.83 -21.24
N THR A 9 5.85 12.45 -20.06
CA THR A 9 4.44 12.60 -19.66
C THR A 9 4.31 13.84 -18.78
N SER A 10 3.23 14.59 -18.95
CA SER A 10 2.81 15.64 -18.04
C SER A 10 2.22 14.97 -16.79
N GLY A 11 2.97 15.01 -15.69
CA GLY A 11 2.54 14.42 -14.43
C GLY A 11 3.56 14.62 -13.33
N ARG A 12 3.10 14.60 -12.08
CA ARG A 12 3.93 14.75 -10.90
C ARG A 12 3.93 13.45 -10.12
N THR A 13 5.12 12.97 -9.75
CA THR A 13 5.24 11.84 -8.84
C THR A 13 5.17 12.30 -7.39
N GLY A 14 4.59 11.48 -6.53
CA GLY A 14 4.51 11.71 -5.10
C GLY A 14 4.60 10.40 -4.32
N ARG A 15 4.98 10.50 -3.05
CA ARG A 15 5.04 9.37 -2.11
C ARG A 15 4.44 9.76 -0.78
N PHE A 16 3.51 8.94 -0.31
CA PHE A 16 3.16 8.88 1.11
C PHE A 16 4.00 7.78 1.76
N SER A 17 4.57 8.05 2.92
CA SER A 17 5.42 7.09 3.62
C SER A 17 5.23 7.17 5.12
N SER A 18 5.61 6.11 5.81
CA SER A 18 5.68 6.09 7.28
C SER A 18 6.88 6.86 7.85
N TRP A 19 7.60 7.63 7.02
CA TRP A 19 8.84 8.32 7.37
C TRP A 19 8.67 9.30 8.53
N ASP A 20 9.54 9.20 9.53
CA ASP A 20 9.56 10.07 10.71
C ASP A 20 10.09 11.48 10.34
N THR A 21 9.26 12.50 10.58
CA THR A 21 9.64 13.91 10.39
C THR A 21 10.54 14.46 11.50
N THR A 22 10.83 13.67 12.55
CA THR A 22 11.62 14.07 13.73
C THR A 22 13.07 13.59 13.72
N GLY A 23 13.47 12.78 12.73
CA GLY A 23 14.86 12.32 12.54
C GLY A 23 15.33 11.21 13.50
N ARG A 24 14.41 10.44 14.08
CA ARG A 24 14.74 9.24 14.87
C ARG A 24 14.42 7.96 14.09
N ASN A 25 14.92 6.83 14.56
CA ASN A 25 14.86 5.52 13.88
C ASN A 25 13.54 4.74 14.16
N ASP A 26 12.43 5.46 14.37
CA ASP A 26 11.11 4.84 14.61
C ASP A 26 10.14 5.17 13.47
N ASP A 27 10.50 4.76 12.25
CA ASP A 27 9.77 5.03 11.00
C ASP A 27 8.48 4.18 10.84
N ALA A 28 7.98 3.55 11.91
CA ALA A 28 6.75 2.76 11.87
C ALA A 28 5.61 3.52 12.55
N TRP A 29 4.46 3.54 11.88
CA TRP A 29 3.24 4.02 12.51
C TRP A 29 2.68 2.92 13.41
N ASN A 30 2.29 3.31 14.63
CA ASN A 30 1.57 2.44 15.55
C ASN A 30 0.06 2.70 15.39
N ILE A 31 -0.69 1.67 14.99
CA ILE A 31 -2.14 1.70 14.81
C ILE A 31 -2.76 0.88 15.94
N ASN A 32 -3.55 1.52 16.80
CA ASN A 32 -4.12 0.87 17.98
C ASN A 32 -5.19 -0.17 17.63
N PRO A 33 -5.51 -1.11 18.54
CA PRO A 33 -6.65 -2.02 18.37
C PRO A 33 -7.95 -1.27 18.05
N GLY A 34 -8.66 -1.69 17.01
CA GLY A 34 -9.89 -1.07 16.51
C GLY A 34 -9.69 0.26 15.77
N GLU A 35 -8.46 0.77 15.65
CA GLU A 35 -8.20 2.04 14.97
C GLU A 35 -8.24 1.86 13.44
N THR A 36 -8.86 2.84 12.76
CA THR A 36 -8.70 3.03 11.32
C THR A 36 -7.75 4.20 11.08
N ARG A 37 -6.70 3.96 10.29
CA ARG A 37 -5.67 4.96 9.98
C ARG A 37 -5.63 5.22 8.48
N VAL A 38 -5.72 6.49 8.10
CA VAL A 38 -5.49 6.92 6.71
C VAL A 38 -3.99 6.92 6.43
N LEU A 39 -3.55 6.09 5.49
CA LEU A 39 -2.15 6.03 5.05
C LEU A 39 -1.85 7.04 3.93
N ALA A 40 -2.79 7.21 3.00
CA ALA A 40 -2.69 8.16 1.91
C ALA A 40 -4.08 8.71 1.55
N ASP A 41 -4.15 10.02 1.37
CA ASP A 41 -5.31 10.73 0.83
C ASP A 41 -4.83 11.54 -0.38
N ILE A 42 -4.97 10.94 -1.56
CA ILE A 42 -4.44 11.46 -2.83
C ILE A 42 -5.58 12.12 -3.58
N LYS A 43 -5.43 13.40 -3.95
CA LYS A 43 -6.46 14.20 -4.62
C LYS A 43 -6.06 14.54 -6.05
N GLY A 44 -7.06 14.61 -6.94
CA GLY A 44 -6.90 14.88 -8.37
C GLY A 44 -6.97 13.60 -9.21
N PRO A 45 -6.92 13.73 -10.55
CA PRO A 45 -6.75 12.58 -11.43
C PRO A 45 -5.33 12.06 -11.31
N GLY A 46 -5.18 10.73 -11.27
CA GLY A 46 -3.89 10.12 -11.03
C GLY A 46 -3.93 8.61 -11.02
N ALA A 47 -2.83 8.00 -10.60
CA ALA A 47 -2.76 6.57 -10.36
C ALA A 47 -1.82 6.24 -9.21
N ILE A 48 -2.18 5.24 -8.41
CA ILE A 48 -1.22 4.57 -7.53
C ILE A 48 -0.40 3.63 -8.42
N THR A 49 0.91 3.75 -8.34
CA THR A 49 1.85 3.02 -9.22
C THR A 49 2.65 1.97 -8.47
N HIS A 50 2.84 2.16 -7.17
CA HIS A 50 3.52 1.20 -6.34
C HIS A 50 3.09 1.31 -4.86
N ILE A 51 2.82 0.17 -4.25
CA ILE A 51 2.58 0.04 -2.82
C ILE A 51 3.63 -0.90 -2.26
N TRP A 52 4.39 -0.41 -1.29
CA TRP A 52 5.29 -1.23 -0.49
C TRP A 52 4.83 -1.22 0.97
N MET A 53 4.85 -2.38 1.61
CA MET A 53 4.52 -2.54 3.01
C MET A 53 5.42 -3.58 3.67
N THR A 54 5.70 -3.40 4.96
CA THR A 54 6.31 -4.44 5.77
C THR A 54 5.83 -4.37 7.21
N GLN A 55 5.58 -5.54 7.78
CA GLN A 55 5.17 -5.76 9.17
C GLN A 55 5.65 -7.13 9.62
N ARG A 56 5.53 -7.44 10.91
CA ARG A 56 5.90 -8.75 11.47
C ARG A 56 4.73 -9.72 11.59
N ASN A 57 3.53 -9.18 11.79
CA ASN A 57 2.33 -9.93 12.14
C ASN A 57 1.08 -9.21 11.59
N HIS A 58 -0.09 -9.77 11.90
CA HIS A 58 -1.42 -9.23 11.56
C HIS A 58 -1.73 -9.25 10.06
N TYR A 59 -1.18 -10.22 9.33
CA TYR A 59 -1.47 -10.38 7.90
C TYR A 59 -2.95 -10.64 7.62
N ARG A 60 -3.71 -11.20 8.59
CA ARG A 60 -5.16 -11.39 8.43
C ARG A 60 -6.08 -10.63 9.39
N SER A 61 -5.52 -9.99 10.41
CA SER A 61 -6.27 -9.16 11.37
C SER A 61 -6.16 -7.66 11.12
N VAL A 62 -5.36 -7.23 10.13
CA VAL A 62 -5.36 -5.85 9.63
C VAL A 62 -5.90 -5.86 8.20
N LEU A 63 -6.91 -5.03 7.95
CA LEU A 63 -7.54 -4.90 6.65
C LEU A 63 -6.95 -3.72 5.88
N LEU A 64 -6.65 -3.96 4.60
CA LEU A 64 -6.39 -2.91 3.62
C LEU A 64 -7.71 -2.46 3.01
N LYS A 65 -7.99 -1.16 3.12
CA LYS A 65 -9.17 -0.52 2.55
C LYS A 65 -8.74 0.54 1.54
N ILE A 66 -9.27 0.46 0.32
CA ILE A 66 -9.05 1.46 -0.72
C ILE A 66 -10.37 1.91 -1.31
N THR A 67 -10.61 3.22 -1.27
CA THR A 67 -11.80 3.87 -1.83
C THR A 67 -11.36 4.81 -2.95
N TRP A 68 -11.95 4.63 -4.13
CA TRP A 68 -11.69 5.46 -5.31
C TRP A 68 -12.82 6.47 -5.49
N ASP A 69 -12.48 7.65 -6.01
CA ASP A 69 -13.40 8.66 -6.54
C ASP A 69 -14.58 9.05 -5.63
N ASP A 70 -14.32 9.05 -4.31
CA ASP A 70 -15.30 9.33 -3.25
C ASP A 70 -16.56 8.45 -3.33
N MET A 71 -16.40 7.21 -3.80
CA MET A 71 -17.49 6.22 -3.82
C MET A 71 -17.99 5.89 -2.41
N ASP A 72 -19.29 5.60 -2.30
CA ASP A 72 -19.96 5.25 -1.03
C ASP A 72 -19.43 3.94 -0.40
N HIS A 73 -18.78 3.10 -1.20
CA HIS A 73 -18.24 1.81 -0.77
C HIS A 73 -16.78 1.64 -1.25
N PRO A 74 -15.91 1.00 -0.44
CA PRO A 74 -14.54 0.75 -0.84
C PRO A 74 -14.49 -0.29 -1.97
N SER A 75 -13.57 -0.09 -2.91
CA SER A 75 -13.34 -1.04 -4.01
C SER A 75 -12.38 -2.16 -3.63
N VAL A 76 -11.52 -1.91 -2.64
CA VAL A 76 -10.68 -2.93 -2.00
C VAL A 76 -11.01 -2.90 -0.52
N LEU A 77 -11.39 -4.06 0.03
CA LEU A 77 -11.52 -4.28 1.46
C LEU A 77 -11.20 -5.76 1.72
N CYS A 78 -9.95 -6.03 2.09
CA CYS A 78 -9.49 -7.39 2.33
C CYS A 78 -8.36 -7.41 3.35
N PRO A 79 -8.06 -8.58 3.94
CA PRO A 79 -6.86 -8.77 4.73
C PRO A 79 -5.61 -8.31 4.00
N LEU A 80 -4.74 -7.57 4.70
CA LEU A 80 -3.53 -7.00 4.13
C LEU A 80 -2.64 -8.08 3.48
N GLY A 81 -2.42 -9.20 4.18
CA GLY A 81 -1.65 -10.33 3.65
C GLY A 81 -2.26 -10.94 2.39
N ASP A 82 -3.57 -11.13 2.38
CA ASP A 82 -4.28 -11.75 1.24
C ASP A 82 -4.16 -10.88 -0.02
N PHE A 83 -4.20 -9.54 0.13
CA PHE A 83 -3.96 -8.60 -0.98
C PHE A 83 -2.59 -8.81 -1.64
N PHE A 84 -1.55 -9.11 -0.85
CA PHE A 84 -0.19 -9.40 -1.35
C PHE A 84 0.06 -10.91 -1.58
N CYS A 85 -0.99 -11.70 -1.73
CA CYS A 85 -0.94 -13.14 -1.98
C CYS A 85 -0.28 -13.98 -0.85
N LEU A 86 -0.22 -13.46 0.38
CA LEU A 86 0.19 -14.25 1.55
C LEU A 86 -1.02 -14.93 2.18
N GLY A 87 -1.21 -16.20 1.85
CA GLY A 87 -2.29 -17.01 2.42
C GLY A 87 -2.02 -17.43 3.87
N HIS A 88 -3.06 -17.41 4.70
CA HIS A 88 -3.05 -17.99 6.06
C HIS A 88 -1.98 -17.43 7.01
N GLU A 89 -1.55 -16.18 6.80
CA GLU A 89 -0.47 -15.54 7.59
C GLU A 89 0.89 -16.26 7.50
N ILE A 90 1.04 -17.14 6.52
CA ILE A 90 2.28 -17.83 6.22
C ILE A 90 3.08 -16.93 5.27
N VAL A 91 4.20 -16.41 5.75
CA VAL A 91 5.09 -15.63 4.90
C VAL A 91 5.90 -16.56 4.01
N ASN A 92 6.08 -16.15 2.77
CA ASN A 92 6.94 -16.85 1.82
C ASN A 92 7.49 -15.81 0.84
N SER A 93 8.64 -16.10 0.24
CA SER A 93 9.18 -15.28 -0.84
C SER A 93 8.60 -15.77 -2.16
N PHE A 94 7.94 -14.88 -2.89
CA PHE A 94 7.51 -15.16 -4.26
C PHE A 94 7.66 -13.91 -5.12
N GLN A 95 7.64 -14.12 -6.43
CA GLN A 95 7.70 -13.04 -7.40
C GLN A 95 6.72 -13.31 -8.54
N SER A 96 5.94 -12.29 -8.87
CA SER A 96 5.12 -12.17 -10.08
C SER A 96 5.36 -10.80 -10.70
N GLN A 97 4.73 -10.53 -11.85
CA GLN A 97 4.84 -9.21 -12.49
C GLN A 97 4.23 -8.09 -11.62
N LEU A 98 3.13 -8.38 -10.93
CA LEU A 98 2.37 -7.38 -10.18
C LEU A 98 2.67 -7.38 -8.69
N PHE A 99 3.04 -8.53 -8.13
CA PHE A 99 3.25 -8.69 -6.70
C PHE A 99 4.57 -9.40 -6.42
N THR A 100 5.30 -8.93 -5.42
CA THR A 100 6.47 -9.61 -4.90
C THR A 100 6.44 -9.61 -3.39
N SER A 101 6.96 -10.68 -2.80
CA SER A 101 7.16 -10.79 -1.36
C SER A 101 8.55 -11.35 -1.09
N SER A 102 9.18 -10.87 -0.02
CA SER A 102 10.51 -11.32 0.38
C SER A 102 10.59 -11.45 1.90
N THR A 103 11.05 -12.61 2.36
CA THR A 103 11.28 -12.88 3.76
C THR A 103 12.52 -13.77 3.94
N ARG A 104 13.14 -13.70 5.12
CA ARG A 104 14.21 -14.63 5.51
C ARG A 104 13.67 -15.96 6.04
N LEU A 105 12.37 -16.04 6.36
CA LEU A 105 11.74 -17.15 7.07
C LEU A 105 10.57 -17.71 6.26
N ASN A 106 10.87 -18.31 5.10
CA ASN A 106 9.84 -18.90 4.23
C ASN A 106 9.02 -19.98 4.95
N ASN A 107 7.74 -20.09 4.59
CA ASN A 107 6.76 -21.02 5.16
C ASN A 107 6.60 -20.92 6.68
N SER A 108 6.82 -19.72 7.23
CA SER A 108 6.68 -19.46 8.67
C SER A 108 5.46 -18.60 8.96
N PHE A 109 4.79 -18.88 10.06
CA PHE A 109 3.68 -18.08 10.56
C PHE A 109 4.19 -16.72 11.07
N ASN A 110 3.54 -15.63 10.66
CA ASN A 110 3.75 -14.26 11.17
C ASN A 110 5.23 -13.89 11.40
N GLN A 111 5.95 -13.64 10.31
CA GLN A 111 7.31 -13.12 10.35
C GLN A 111 7.44 -11.83 9.55
N GLY A 112 8.58 -11.15 9.68
CA GLY A 112 8.90 -10.00 8.85
C GLY A 112 8.88 -10.38 7.36
N CYS A 113 8.04 -9.70 6.58
CA CYS A 113 7.98 -9.85 5.13
C CYS A 113 7.89 -8.48 4.47
N ALA A 114 8.70 -8.26 3.43
CA ALA A 114 8.59 -7.10 2.56
C ALA A 114 7.62 -7.43 1.43
N LEU A 115 6.61 -6.59 1.24
CA LEU A 115 5.53 -6.79 0.29
C LEU A 115 5.52 -5.65 -0.72
N ASN A 116 5.43 -5.98 -2.00
CA ASN A 116 5.32 -4.99 -3.08
C ASN A 116 4.12 -5.32 -3.97
N CYS A 117 3.44 -4.26 -4.40
CA CYS A 117 2.42 -4.29 -5.43
C CYS A 117 2.76 -3.21 -6.47
N TYR A 118 2.83 -3.60 -7.73
CA TYR A 118 3.08 -2.75 -8.91
C TYR A 118 1.85 -2.65 -9.82
N CYS A 119 0.67 -3.02 -9.32
CA CYS A 119 -0.57 -2.82 -10.04
C CYS A 119 -0.78 -1.32 -10.28
N TYR A 120 -1.00 -0.95 -11.54
CA TYR A 120 -1.38 0.41 -11.89
C TYR A 120 -2.86 0.63 -11.55
N MET A 121 -3.14 1.52 -10.60
CA MET A 121 -4.49 1.76 -10.07
C MET A 121 -4.94 3.21 -10.32
N PRO A 122 -5.58 3.49 -11.47
CA PRO A 122 -6.00 4.84 -11.82
C PRO A 122 -7.26 5.28 -11.05
N PHE A 123 -7.35 6.58 -10.78
CA PHE A 123 -8.50 7.25 -10.18
C PHE A 123 -8.68 8.64 -10.81
N LYS A 124 -9.91 9.18 -10.81
CA LYS A 124 -10.22 10.46 -11.47
C LYS A 124 -10.25 11.65 -10.50
N LYS A 125 -10.67 11.43 -9.26
CA LYS A 125 -10.91 12.48 -8.27
C LYS A 125 -10.05 12.29 -7.03
N ARG A 126 -10.01 11.07 -6.50
CA ARG A 126 -9.35 10.78 -5.22
C ARG A 126 -9.04 9.30 -5.06
N ALA A 127 -7.93 9.00 -4.42
CA ALA A 127 -7.63 7.68 -3.85
C ALA A 127 -7.42 7.80 -2.35
N LEU A 128 -8.24 7.11 -1.57
CA LEU A 128 -8.13 7.03 -0.12
C LEU A 128 -7.68 5.62 0.27
N VAL A 129 -6.47 5.51 0.83
CA VAL A 129 -5.89 4.25 1.31
C VAL A 129 -5.85 4.27 2.83
N GLU A 130 -6.45 3.25 3.44
CA GLU A 130 -6.61 3.13 4.88
C GLU A 130 -6.21 1.72 5.35
N LEU A 131 -5.74 1.64 6.60
CA LEU A 131 -5.63 0.39 7.34
C LEU A 131 -6.60 0.37 8.50
N ILE A 132 -7.26 -0.76 8.69
CA ILE A 132 -8.15 -1.03 9.82
C ILE A 132 -7.51 -2.12 10.65
N ASN A 133 -7.14 -1.81 11.89
CA ASN A 133 -6.61 -2.81 12.81
C ASN A 133 -7.76 -3.48 13.56
N GLU A 134 -8.13 -4.68 13.16
CA GLU A 134 -9.15 -5.49 13.83
C GLU A 134 -8.54 -6.46 14.87
N SER A 135 -7.22 -6.40 15.09
CA SER A 135 -6.57 -7.17 16.16
C SER A 135 -6.76 -6.53 17.53
N ASP A 136 -6.42 -7.28 18.57
CA ASP A 136 -6.34 -6.85 19.96
C ASP A 136 -4.95 -6.28 20.34
N GLU A 137 -4.02 -6.20 19.39
CA GLU A 137 -2.65 -5.71 19.58
C GLU A 137 -2.38 -4.42 18.79
N ILE A 138 -1.37 -3.66 19.23
CA ILE A 138 -0.89 -2.51 18.44
C ILE A 138 -0.21 -3.04 17.17
N HIS A 139 -0.67 -2.55 16.01
CA HIS A 139 -0.08 -2.89 14.73
C HIS A 139 0.98 -1.86 14.32
N ARG A 140 2.21 -2.33 14.04
CA ARG A 140 3.31 -1.50 13.56
C ARG A 140 3.45 -1.64 12.05
N GLN A 141 3.23 -0.54 11.33
CA GLN A 141 3.25 -0.53 9.86
C GLN A 141 4.34 0.39 9.33
N TYR A 142 5.18 -0.17 8.45
CA TYR A 142 6.02 0.61 7.53
C TYR A 142 5.40 0.55 6.14
N PHE A 143 5.29 1.68 5.44
CA PHE A 143 4.69 1.69 4.10
C PHE A 143 5.26 2.78 3.21
N TYR A 144 5.17 2.54 1.90
CA TYR A 144 5.27 3.54 0.83
C TYR A 144 4.07 3.38 -0.10
N ILE A 145 3.41 4.49 -0.41
CA ILE A 145 2.37 4.57 -1.44
C ILE A 145 2.86 5.61 -2.45
N ASP A 146 3.42 5.09 -3.54
CA ASP A 146 3.86 5.85 -4.70
C ASP A 146 2.68 6.09 -5.64
N HIS A 147 2.57 7.33 -6.09
CA HIS A 147 1.51 7.74 -7.00
C HIS A 147 2.00 8.77 -8.01
N GLU A 148 1.22 8.91 -9.05
CA GLU A 148 1.32 9.95 -10.05
C GLU A 148 0.04 10.77 -10.04
N ILE A 149 0.17 12.09 -10.13
CA ILE A 149 -0.93 13.01 -10.41
C ILE A 149 -0.78 13.48 -11.85
N TYR A 150 -1.86 13.38 -12.61
CA TYR A 150 -1.91 13.83 -14.00
C TYR A 150 -2.42 15.27 -14.06
N GLU A 151 -1.81 16.07 -14.91
CA GLU A 151 -2.36 17.37 -15.24
C GLU A 151 -3.53 17.15 -16.21
N ASP A 152 -4.65 17.84 -15.99
CA ASP A 152 -5.71 17.88 -17.00
C ASP A 152 -5.13 18.57 -18.24
N ASP A 153 -5.00 17.83 -19.34
CA ASP A 153 -4.74 18.38 -20.68
C ASP A 153 -5.99 19.16 -21.13
N THR A 154 -6.32 20.27 -20.45
CA THR A 154 -7.15 21.32 -21.03
C THR A 154 -6.28 22.17 -21.94
N SER A 155 -6.08 21.67 -23.17
CA SER A 155 -5.59 22.43 -24.33
C SER A 155 -6.65 22.43 -25.42
#